data_AF-A0A7J4ZP97-F1
#
_entry.id   AF-A0A7J4ZP97-F1
#
_cell.length_a   1.000
_cell.length_b   1.000
_cell.length_c   1.000
_cell.angle_alpha   90.00
_cell.angle_beta   90.00
_cell.angle_gamma   90.00
#
_symmetry.space_group_name_H-M   'P 1'
#
loop_
_entity.id
_entity.type
_entity.pdbx_description
1 polymer ?
#
loop_
_entity_poly.entity_id
_entity_poly.type
_entity_poly.pdbx_seq_one_letter_code
_entity_poly.pdbx_strand_id
1 'polypeptide(L)'
;MLDLLEKTVMTAIGAAAITQKKAEELVSEMKEKYKVSEDEGRSFVDRVQGIAQESKDKIREMAETEVRKVVDKLGLVSRDEYERLVARVQELEARNNG
;
A
#
# COMPACT_ATOMS: atom_id res chain seq x y z
N MET A 1 -29.53 -3.45 10.86
CA MET A 1 -28.90 -4.59 11.57
C MET A 1 -27.73 -5.17 10.78
N LEU A 2 -27.88 -5.43 9.46
CA LEU A 2 -26.76 -5.82 8.58
C LEU A 2 -25.59 -4.82 8.63
N ASP A 3 -25.88 -3.53 8.60
CA ASP A 3 -24.87 -2.44 8.62
C ASP A 3 -23.97 -2.43 9.86
N LEU A 4 -24.48 -2.88 11.02
CA LEU A 4 -23.71 -2.96 12.26
C LEU A 4 -22.77 -4.18 12.23
N LEU A 5 -23.26 -5.29 11.67
CA LEU A 5 -22.50 -6.52 11.50
C LEU A 5 -21.39 -6.32 10.47
N GLU A 6 -21.70 -5.62 9.39
CA GLU A 6 -20.75 -5.22 8.35
C GLU A 6 -19.62 -4.35 8.93
N LYS A 7 -19.96 -3.35 9.75
CA LYS A 7 -18.97 -2.52 10.45
C LYS A 7 -18.14 -3.29 11.46
N THR A 8 -18.73 -4.24 12.18
CA THR A 8 -18.02 -5.05 13.18
C THR A 8 -17.04 -6.01 12.49
N VAL A 9 -17.48 -6.62 11.40
CA VAL A 9 -16.66 -7.46 10.53
C VAL A 9 -15.54 -6.64 9.91
N MET A 10 -15.81 -5.48 9.32
CA MET A 10 -14.78 -4.58 8.77
C MET A 10 -13.76 -4.11 9.82
N THR A 11 -14.19 -3.92 11.07
CA THR A 11 -13.29 -3.53 12.17
C THR A 11 -12.40 -4.71 12.60
N ALA A 12 -12.95 -5.92 12.71
CA ALA A 12 -12.18 -7.14 13.00
C ALA A 12 -11.19 -7.45 11.88
N ILE A 13 -11.61 -7.21 10.65
CA ILE A 13 -10.82 -7.38 9.44
C ILE A 13 -9.67 -6.35 9.34
N GLY A 14 -9.94 -5.09 9.69
CA GLY A 14 -8.93 -4.02 9.71
C GLY A 14 -7.79 -4.30 10.70
N ALA A 15 -8.07 -5.02 11.79
CA ALA A 15 -7.07 -5.43 12.76
C ALA A 15 -6.21 -6.63 12.31
N ALA A 16 -6.64 -7.41 11.31
CA ALA A 16 -6.00 -8.68 10.93
C ALA A 16 -5.38 -8.72 9.53
N ALA A 17 -5.51 -7.65 8.72
CA ALA A 17 -5.21 -7.63 7.28
C ALA A 17 -6.08 -8.62 6.46
N ILE A 18 -6.81 -8.10 5.48
CA ILE A 18 -7.62 -8.92 4.57
C ILE A 18 -6.69 -9.72 3.67
N THR A 19 -6.84 -11.05 3.71
CA THR A 19 -6.32 -11.94 2.67
C THR A 19 -7.46 -12.44 1.80
N GLN A 20 -7.18 -12.78 0.54
CA GLN A 20 -8.18 -13.29 -0.40
C GLN A 20 -8.92 -14.50 0.17
N LYS A 21 -8.20 -15.44 0.79
CA LYS A 21 -8.76 -16.61 1.47
C LYS A 21 -9.73 -16.22 2.61
N LYS A 22 -9.38 -15.20 3.40
CA LYS A 22 -10.24 -14.75 4.51
C LYS A 22 -11.50 -14.05 4.01
N ALA A 23 -11.41 -13.34 2.88
CA ALA A 23 -12.57 -12.74 2.23
C ALA A 23 -13.54 -13.81 1.70
N GLU A 24 -13.04 -14.87 1.07
CA GLU A 24 -13.87 -15.99 0.59
C GLU A 24 -14.57 -16.73 1.74
N GLU A 25 -13.87 -17.01 2.84
CA GLU A 25 -14.46 -17.62 4.05
C GLU A 25 -15.59 -16.76 4.63
N LEU A 26 -15.40 -15.44 4.70
CA LEU A 26 -16.39 -14.49 5.21
C LEU A 26 -17.68 -14.47 4.39
N VAL A 27 -17.55 -14.51 3.06
CA VAL A 27 -18.70 -14.56 2.15
C VAL A 27 -19.49 -15.85 2.33
N SER A 28 -18.77 -16.96 2.48
CA SER A 28 -19.40 -18.27 2.71
C SER A 28 -20.15 -18.29 4.04
N GLU A 29 -19.55 -17.74 5.10
CA GLU A 29 -20.23 -17.60 6.40
C GLU A 29 -21.45 -16.66 6.33
N MET A 30 -21.38 -15.57 5.56
CA MET A 30 -22.51 -14.66 5.38
C MET A 30 -23.67 -15.30 4.59
N LYS A 31 -23.38 -16.09 3.56
CA LYS A 31 -24.39 -16.87 2.84
C LYS A 31 -25.08 -17.89 3.75
N GLU A 32 -24.31 -18.65 4.53
CA GLU A 32 -24.85 -19.71 5.42
C GLU A 32 -25.60 -19.16 6.64
N LYS A 33 -25.04 -18.17 7.35
CA LYS A 33 -25.60 -17.70 8.63
C LYS A 33 -26.65 -16.61 8.47
N TYR A 34 -26.58 -15.80 7.42
CA TYR A 34 -27.38 -14.57 7.32
C TYR A 34 -28.35 -14.55 6.12
N LYS A 35 -28.44 -15.63 5.32
CA LYS A 35 -29.28 -15.71 4.10
C LYS A 35 -29.07 -14.50 3.18
N VAL A 36 -27.83 -14.03 3.09
CA VAL A 36 -27.47 -12.90 2.23
C VAL A 36 -27.63 -13.36 0.78
N SER A 37 -28.30 -12.54 -0.03
CA SER A 37 -28.45 -12.84 -1.45
C SER A 37 -27.09 -12.87 -2.15
N GLU A 38 -26.99 -13.59 -3.26
CA GLU A 38 -25.74 -13.71 -4.00
C GLU A 38 -25.20 -12.35 -4.47
N ASP A 39 -26.11 -11.43 -4.81
CA ASP A 39 -25.80 -10.05 -5.21
C ASP A 39 -25.25 -9.20 -4.06
N GLU A 40 -25.83 -9.30 -2.86
CA GLU A 40 -25.34 -8.59 -1.67
C GLU A 40 -23.96 -9.11 -1.23
N GLY A 41 -23.75 -10.43 -1.29
CA GLY A 41 -22.46 -11.04 -0.99
C GLY A 41 -21.38 -10.58 -1.97
N ARG A 42 -21.71 -10.49 -3.27
CA ARG A 42 -20.78 -10.03 -4.31
C ARG A 42 -20.43 -8.54 -4.13
N SER A 43 -21.43 -7.70 -3.86
CA SER A 43 -21.22 -6.29 -3.54
C SER A 43 -20.33 -6.08 -2.31
N PHE A 44 -20.48 -6.92 -1.27
CA PHE A 44 -19.63 -6.88 -0.10
C PHE A 44 -18.15 -7.20 -0.42
N VAL A 45 -17.90 -8.24 -1.23
CA VAL A 45 -16.54 -8.59 -1.69
C VAL A 45 -15.92 -7.45 -2.47
N ASP A 46 -16.64 -6.88 -3.41
CA ASP A 46 -16.14 -5.80 -4.26
C ASP A 46 -15.78 -4.57 -3.42
N ARG A 47 -16.61 -4.22 -2.41
CA ARG A 47 -16.30 -3.14 -1.45
C ARG A 47 -15.06 -3.46 -0.62
N VAL A 48 -14.95 -4.67 -0.10
CA VAL A 48 -13.80 -5.13 0.68
C VAL A 48 -12.51 -5.08 -0.14
N GLN A 49 -12.55 -5.54 -1.39
CA GLN A 49 -11.41 -5.48 -2.30
C GLN A 49 -11.02 -4.03 -2.62
N GLY A 50 -12.00 -3.15 -2.85
CA GLY A 50 -11.76 -1.72 -3.07
C GLY A 50 -11.04 -1.06 -1.90
N ILE A 51 -11.52 -1.29 -0.67
CA ILE A 51 -10.90 -0.74 0.55
C ILE A 51 -9.49 -1.30 0.75
N ALA A 52 -9.29 -2.60 0.49
CA ALA A 52 -7.97 -3.22 0.59
C ALA A 52 -6.98 -2.62 -0.40
N GLN A 53 -7.40 -2.36 -1.64
CA GLN A 53 -6.57 -1.74 -2.66
C GLN A 53 -6.20 -0.29 -2.29
N GLU A 54 -7.18 0.52 -1.88
CA GLU A 54 -6.94 1.90 -1.46
C GLU A 54 -6.02 1.99 -0.23
N SER A 55 -6.15 1.03 0.70
CA SER A 55 -5.28 0.94 1.87
C SER A 55 -3.85 0.57 1.49
N LYS A 56 -3.64 -0.32 0.51
CA LYS A 56 -2.30 -0.66 0.00
C LYS A 56 -1.60 0.56 -0.60
N ASP A 57 -2.32 1.35 -1.39
CA ASP A 57 -1.74 2.52 -2.06
C ASP A 57 -1.34 3.59 -1.03
N LYS A 58 -2.18 3.84 -0.01
CA LYS A 58 -1.83 4.75 1.11
C LYS A 58 -0.62 4.27 1.92
N ILE A 59 -0.54 2.97 2.24
CA ILE A 59 0.60 2.40 2.95
C ILE A 59 1.88 2.54 2.12
N ARG A 60 1.80 2.32 0.80
CA ARG A 60 2.92 2.50 -0.11
C ARG A 60 3.41 3.94 -0.12
N GLU A 61 2.51 4.90 -0.27
CA GLU A 61 2.86 6.33 -0.28
C GLU A 61 3.51 6.78 1.04
N MET A 62 2.98 6.30 2.17
CA MET A 62 3.57 6.55 3.49
C MET A 62 4.98 5.94 3.58
N ALA A 63 5.17 4.70 3.12
CA ALA A 63 6.47 4.05 3.13
C ALA A 63 7.49 4.80 2.24
N GLU A 64 7.10 5.18 1.03
CA GLU A 64 7.94 5.98 0.11
C GLU A 64 8.34 7.32 0.75
N THR A 65 7.40 7.99 1.42
CA THR A 65 7.64 9.25 2.13
C THR A 65 8.63 9.09 3.29
N GLU A 66 8.45 8.07 4.12
CA GLU A 66 9.35 7.82 5.25
C GLU A 66 10.75 7.40 4.80
N VAL A 67 10.86 6.58 3.75
CA VAL A 67 12.16 6.24 3.15
C VAL A 67 12.86 7.50 2.62
N ARG A 68 12.14 8.36 1.90
CA ARG A 68 12.71 9.63 1.39
C ARG A 68 13.22 10.51 2.53
N LYS A 69 12.45 10.67 3.61
CA LYS A 69 12.89 11.44 4.79
C LYS A 69 14.17 10.88 5.42
N VAL A 70 14.33 9.56 5.46
CA VAL A 70 15.53 8.92 6.02
C VAL A 70 16.74 9.17 5.10
N VAL A 71 16.57 8.98 3.79
CA VAL A 71 17.60 9.28 2.78
C VAL A 71 18.08 10.72 2.90
N ASP A 72 17.15 11.67 3.00
CA ASP A 72 17.45 13.10 3.15
C ASP A 72 18.19 13.39 4.46
N LYS A 73 17.74 12.82 5.59
CA LYS A 73 18.38 13.02 6.90
C LYS A 73 19.79 12.44 6.98
N LEU A 74 20.05 11.33 6.29
CA LEU A 74 21.37 10.72 6.22
C LEU A 74 22.28 11.41 5.19
N GLY A 75 21.76 12.34 4.40
CA GLY A 75 22.52 13.03 3.35
C GLY A 75 22.92 12.09 2.21
N LEU A 76 22.16 11.02 1.99
CA LEU A 76 22.42 10.07 0.91
C LEU A 76 22.01 10.70 -0.42
N VAL A 77 22.87 10.61 -1.42
CA VAL A 77 22.60 11.05 -2.80
C VAL A 77 22.26 9.87 -3.68
N SER A 78 21.45 10.09 -4.72
CA SER A 78 21.18 9.06 -5.72
C SER A 78 22.46 8.71 -6.50
N ARG A 79 22.45 7.52 -7.11
CA ARG A 79 23.54 7.09 -8.00
C ARG A 79 23.78 8.08 -9.14
N ASP A 80 22.69 8.56 -9.74
CA ASP A 80 22.73 9.51 -10.84
C ASP A 80 23.33 10.86 -10.42
N GLU A 81 22.98 11.37 -9.23
CA GLU A 81 23.57 12.59 -8.68
C GLU A 81 25.07 12.44 -8.44
N TYR A 82 25.48 11.29 -7.89
CA TYR A 82 26.89 10.97 -7.69
C TYR A 82 27.65 10.90 -9.02
N GLU A 83 27.12 10.19 -10.01
CA GLU A 83 27.77 10.05 -11.33
C GLU A 83 27.87 11.40 -12.06
N ARG A 84 26.87 12.27 -11.94
CA ARG A 84 26.94 13.66 -12.44
C ARG A 84 28.05 14.46 -11.75
N LEU A 85 28.20 14.31 -10.43
CA LEU A 85 29.28 14.96 -9.69
C LEU A 85 30.65 14.46 -10.16
N VAL A 86 30.83 13.14 -10.30
CA VAL A 86 32.07 12.53 -10.80
C VAL A 86 32.44 13.06 -12.18
N ALA A 87 31.49 13.09 -13.12
CA ALA A 87 31.72 13.62 -14.46
C ALA A 87 32.14 15.10 -14.44
N ARG A 88 31.51 15.91 -13.58
CA ARG A 88 31.87 17.32 -13.43
C ARG A 88 33.27 17.51 -12.86
N VAL A 89 33.66 16.68 -11.88
CA VAL A 89 35.03 16.71 -11.31
C VAL A 89 36.06 16.37 -12.38
N GLN A 90 35.83 15.32 -13.17
CA GLN A 90 36.73 14.94 -14.26
C GLN A 90 36.89 16.06 -15.31
N GLU A 91 35.79 16.74 -15.66
CA GLU A 91 35.85 17.88 -16.58
C GLU A 91 36.71 19.03 -16.02
N LEU A 92 36.57 19.34 -14.73
CA LEU A 92 37.33 20.39 -14.07
C LEU A 92 38.82 20.05 -13.95
N GLU A 93 39.14 18.79 -13.61
CA GLU A 93 40.51 18.31 -13.55
C GLU A 93 41.19 18.35 -14.93
N ALA A 94 40.48 17.97 -15.99
CA ALA A 94 40.98 18.05 -17.36
C ALA A 94 41.25 19.50 -17.80
N ARG A 95 40.45 20.47 -17.33
CA ARG A 95 40.62 21.89 -17.63
C ARG A 95 41.79 22.53 -16.86
N ASN A 96 42.08 22.08 -15.65
CA ASN A 96 43.16 22.64 -14.82
C ASN A 96 44.54 22.00 -15.09
N ASN A 97 44.58 20.81 -15.69
CA ASN A 97 45.81 20.11 -16.06
C ASN A 97 46.22 20.32 -17.53
N GLY A 98 45.66 21.33 -18.21
CA GLY A 98 45.95 21.72 -19.59
C GLY A 98 46.51 23.12 -19.72
#